data_AF-A0A812K4B9-F1
#
_entry.id   AF-A0A812K4B9-F1
#
_cell.length_a   1.000
_cell.length_b   1.000
_cell.length_c   1.000
_cell.angle_alpha   90.00
_cell.angle_beta   90.00
_cell.angle_gamma   90.00
#
_symmetry.space_group_name_H-M   'P 1'
#
loop_
_entity.id
_entity.type
_entity.pdbx_description
1 polymer ?
#
loop_
_entity_poly.entity_id
_entity_poly.type
_entity_poly.pdbx_seq_one_letter_code
_entity_poly.pdbx_strand_id
1 'polypeptide(L)'
;MESRKRARSGRQRQRIQQMRAEESGAHSSLLAEHLLEKWSWGEMSAQDIQVIADLAVQDSEEKRDLTKLKKLGKAGSHGRYANKVYRAVYKTAAQGIRIPSPFLVKIPFKSPWDMLLQAVMLPHILFSSIFSSYKATWEKSICPNVEALERFWNVIVENKNPNITPAMTRKANWKRRLVPLALHGDGVPITGLGKSWVQTVTNFAWCSLLTMSTSTIDSLFYVYAMVD
;
A
#
# COMPACT_ATOMS: atom_id res chain seq x y z
N MET A 1 -29.56 35.06 -33.04
CA MET A 1 -28.79 34.94 -31.78
C MET A 1 -28.05 33.61 -31.79
N GLU A 2 -26.78 33.60 -32.21
CA GLU A 2 -25.96 32.39 -32.24
C GLU A 2 -25.26 32.14 -30.89
N SER A 3 -25.41 30.92 -30.38
CA SER A 3 -24.82 30.44 -29.13
C SER A 3 -23.34 30.09 -29.34
N ARG A 4 -22.43 30.89 -28.75
CA ARG A 4 -20.99 30.59 -28.69
C ARG A 4 -20.73 29.39 -27.77
N LYS A 5 -20.39 28.24 -28.36
CA LYS A 5 -19.88 27.05 -27.64
C LYS A 5 -18.56 27.39 -26.94
N ARG A 6 -18.52 27.31 -25.60
CA ARG A 6 -17.29 27.44 -24.80
C ARG A 6 -16.27 26.35 -25.15
N ALA A 7 -15.08 26.77 -25.60
CA ALA A 7 -14.00 25.87 -25.99
C ALA A 7 -13.43 25.08 -24.78
N ARG A 8 -13.33 23.76 -24.91
CA ARG A 8 -12.83 22.80 -23.90
C ARG A 8 -11.29 22.75 -23.81
N SER A 9 -10.58 23.87 -23.97
CA SER A 9 -9.10 23.89 -24.03
C SER A 9 -8.40 23.77 -22.67
N GLY A 10 -9.10 24.09 -21.56
CA GLY A 10 -8.51 24.09 -20.21
C GLY A 10 -8.08 22.71 -19.70
N ARG A 11 -8.79 21.64 -20.08
CA ARG A 11 -8.47 20.26 -19.63
C ARG A 11 -7.17 19.72 -20.21
N GLN A 12 -6.83 20.10 -21.44
CA GLN A 12 -5.65 19.59 -22.13
C GLN A 12 -4.38 20.26 -21.61
N ARG A 13 -4.43 21.58 -21.36
CA ARG A 13 -3.35 22.31 -20.68
C ARG A 13 -3.12 21.81 -19.26
N GLN A 14 -4.19 21.54 -18.49
CA GLN A 14 -4.07 20.94 -17.15
C GLN A 14 -3.39 19.56 -17.17
N ARG A 15 -3.68 18.71 -18.16
CA ARG A 15 -3.03 17.41 -18.31
C ARG A 15 -1.54 17.53 -18.66
N ILE A 16 -1.19 18.41 -19.60
CA ILE A 16 0.20 18.64 -20.00
C ILE A 16 1.02 19.24 -18.85
N GLN A 17 0.42 20.15 -18.07
CA GLN A 17 1.07 20.77 -16.92
C GLN A 17 1.21 19.79 -15.75
N GLN A 18 0.26 18.86 -15.58
CA GLN A 18 0.34 17.78 -14.61
C GLN A 18 1.43 16.76 -14.99
N MET A 19 1.56 16.38 -16.27
CA MET A 19 2.65 15.52 -16.75
C MET A 19 4.03 16.17 -16.55
N ARG A 20 4.16 17.47 -16.87
CA ARG A 20 5.43 18.21 -16.65
C ARG A 20 5.80 18.34 -15.17
N ALA A 21 4.82 18.49 -14.29
CA ALA A 21 5.05 18.56 -12.85
C ALA A 21 5.39 17.19 -12.23
N GLU A 22 4.92 16.10 -12.85
CA GLU A 22 5.27 14.73 -12.49
C GLU A 22 6.70 14.35 -12.97
N GLU A 23 7.17 14.96 -14.07
CA GLU A 23 8.53 14.76 -14.62
C GLU A 23 9.62 15.58 -13.92
N SER A 24 9.29 16.75 -13.37
CA SER A 24 10.20 17.54 -12.56
C SER A 24 10.32 16.92 -11.17
N GLY A 25 11.31 16.04 -10.97
CA GLY A 25 11.72 15.47 -9.69
C GLY A 25 12.24 16.51 -8.68
N ALA A 26 11.48 17.58 -8.44
CA ALA A 26 11.74 18.56 -7.42
C ALA A 26 11.67 17.87 -6.05
N HIS A 27 12.68 18.13 -5.21
CA HIS A 27 12.76 17.58 -3.88
C HIS A 27 11.48 17.89 -3.11
N SER A 28 10.66 16.86 -2.92
CA SER A 28 9.41 16.95 -2.19
C SER A 28 9.68 17.40 -0.76
N SER A 29 8.77 18.21 -0.19
CA SER A 29 8.85 18.63 1.20
C SER A 29 8.96 17.42 2.13
N LEU A 30 10.04 17.34 2.91
CA LEU A 30 10.26 16.28 3.90
C LEU A 30 9.09 16.17 4.89
N LEU A 31 8.54 17.32 5.31
CA LEU A 31 7.35 17.34 6.16
C LEU A 31 6.14 16.75 5.45
N ALA A 32 5.94 17.05 4.15
CA ALA A 32 4.83 16.46 3.42
C ALA A 32 4.95 14.94 3.30
N GLU A 33 6.16 14.40 3.05
CA GLU A 33 6.37 12.96 3.03
C GLU A 33 6.12 12.34 4.41
N HIS A 34 6.62 12.94 5.48
CA HIS A 34 6.41 12.45 6.84
C HIS A 34 4.92 12.43 7.23
N LEU A 35 4.17 13.50 6.91
CA LEU A 35 2.73 13.55 7.19
C LEU A 35 1.96 12.49 6.40
N LEU A 36 2.33 12.26 5.14
CA LEU A 36 1.70 11.22 4.31
C LEU A 36 2.05 9.82 4.81
N GLU A 37 3.27 9.59 5.28
CA GLU A 37 3.69 8.35 5.92
C GLU A 37 2.86 8.08 7.19
N LYS A 38 2.80 9.05 8.11
CA LYS A 38 2.01 8.95 9.35
C LYS A 38 0.55 8.66 9.10
N TRP A 39 -0.04 9.29 8.10
CA TRP A 39 -1.40 9.02 7.68
C TRP A 39 -1.62 7.65 7.04
N SER A 40 -0.66 7.21 6.21
CA SER A 40 -0.73 5.90 5.57
C SER A 40 -0.70 4.77 6.60
N TRP A 41 -0.02 4.99 7.73
CA TRP A 41 -0.02 4.10 8.89
C TRP A 41 -1.20 4.30 9.84
N GLY A 42 -2.10 5.26 9.58
CA GLY A 42 -3.24 5.56 10.43
C GLY A 42 -2.88 6.25 11.75
N GLU A 43 -1.64 6.73 11.92
CA GLU A 43 -1.19 7.44 13.12
C GLU A 43 -1.72 8.89 13.19
N MET A 44 -2.15 9.43 12.06
CA MET A 44 -2.71 10.78 11.96
C MET A 44 -3.97 10.80 11.11
N SER A 45 -4.94 11.61 11.52
CA SER A 45 -6.14 11.84 10.71
C SER A 45 -5.80 12.69 9.48
N ALA A 46 -6.64 12.59 8.45
CA ALA A 46 -6.49 13.43 7.25
C ALA A 46 -6.65 14.92 7.58
N GLN A 47 -7.45 15.25 8.59
CA GLN A 47 -7.71 16.58 9.09
C GLN A 47 -6.47 17.16 9.78
N ASP A 48 -5.79 16.37 10.62
CA ASP A 48 -4.57 16.83 11.30
C ASP A 48 -3.46 17.15 10.31
N ILE A 49 -3.26 16.30 9.30
CA ILE A 49 -2.31 16.57 8.20
C ILE A 49 -2.63 17.89 7.51
N GLN A 50 -3.91 18.13 7.22
CA GLN A 50 -4.35 19.34 6.52
C GLN A 50 -4.03 20.56 7.37
N VAL A 51 -4.38 20.56 8.65
CA VAL A 51 -4.11 21.67 9.57
C VAL A 51 -2.61 21.94 9.67
N ILE A 52 -1.80 20.91 9.92
CA ILE A 52 -0.34 21.05 10.06
C ILE A 52 0.28 21.54 8.75
N ALA A 53 -0.15 21.00 7.61
CA ALA A 53 0.36 21.44 6.32
C ALA A 53 -0.03 22.88 5.99
N ASP A 54 -1.22 23.34 6.40
CA ASP A 54 -1.66 24.72 6.19
C ASP A 54 -0.87 25.69 7.07
N LEU A 55 -0.69 25.38 8.35
CA LEU A 55 0.14 26.16 9.28
C LEU A 55 1.59 26.22 8.80
N ALA A 56 2.17 25.09 8.40
CA ALA A 56 3.55 25.04 7.89
C ALA A 56 3.74 25.85 6.60
N VAL A 57 2.70 26.01 5.78
CA VAL A 57 2.74 26.89 4.59
C VAL A 57 2.66 28.36 5.00
N GLN A 58 1.87 28.69 6.02
CA GLN A 58 1.76 30.07 6.54
C GLN A 58 3.06 30.55 7.19
N ASP A 59 3.75 29.66 7.92
CA ASP A 59 5.02 29.96 8.60
C ASP A 59 6.24 30.01 7.65
N SER A 60 6.07 29.65 6.38
CA SER A 60 7.22 29.49 5.47
C SER A 60 7.54 30.75 4.66
N GLU A 61 8.78 31.22 4.77
CA GLU A 61 9.37 32.28 3.95
C GLU A 61 9.75 31.76 2.53
N GLU A 62 8.76 31.35 1.71
CA GLU A 62 8.74 31.07 0.24
C GLU A 62 9.96 30.49 -0.53
N LYS A 63 11.10 30.18 0.08
CA LYS A 63 12.38 29.78 -0.57
C LYS A 63 12.47 28.27 -0.88
N ARG A 64 11.46 27.48 -0.51
CA ARG A 64 11.45 26.01 -0.67
C ARG A 64 10.27 25.55 -1.51
N ASP A 65 10.40 24.37 -2.14
CA ASP A 65 9.27 23.73 -2.81
C ASP A 65 8.23 23.24 -1.79
N LEU A 66 7.14 24.00 -1.66
CA LEU A 66 6.01 23.68 -0.81
C LEU A 66 4.84 23.08 -1.60
N THR A 67 5.03 22.63 -2.85
CA THR A 67 3.92 22.23 -3.72
C THR A 67 3.05 21.15 -3.09
N LYS A 68 3.66 20.12 -2.47
CA LYS A 68 2.94 19.04 -1.79
C LYS A 68 2.24 19.53 -0.52
N LEU A 69 2.92 20.34 0.30
CA LEU A 69 2.31 20.95 1.50
C LEU A 69 1.14 21.87 1.15
N LYS A 70 1.27 22.73 0.12
CA LYS A 70 0.20 23.59 -0.39
C LYS A 70 -1.01 22.77 -0.88
N LYS A 71 -0.79 21.62 -1.51
CA LYS A 71 -1.87 20.70 -1.89
C LYS A 71 -2.58 20.12 -0.66
N LEU A 72 -1.82 19.70 0.36
CA LEU A 72 -2.36 19.13 1.60
C LEU A 72 -3.09 20.18 2.44
N GLY A 73 -2.50 21.36 2.66
CA GLY A 73 -3.10 22.46 3.44
C GLY A 73 -4.41 22.96 2.83
N LYS A 74 -4.53 22.97 1.49
CA LYS A 74 -5.76 23.33 0.78
C LYS A 74 -6.84 22.23 0.80
N ALA A 75 -6.56 21.05 1.33
CA ALA A 75 -7.53 19.96 1.37
C ALA A 75 -8.82 20.39 2.08
N GLY A 76 -9.97 20.00 1.52
CA GLY A 76 -11.27 20.41 2.06
C GLY A 76 -11.52 21.92 2.10
N SER A 77 -10.88 22.70 1.22
CA SER A 77 -10.92 24.18 1.23
C SER A 77 -10.38 24.74 2.55
N HIS A 78 -9.12 24.42 2.85
CA HIS A 78 -8.46 24.76 4.12
C HIS A 78 -9.23 24.20 5.34
N GLY A 79 -9.65 22.93 5.25
CA GLY A 79 -10.35 22.25 6.34
C GLY A 79 -11.83 22.60 6.51
N ARG A 80 -12.35 23.64 5.83
CA ARG A 80 -13.77 24.07 5.90
C ARG A 80 -14.75 22.92 5.65
N TYR A 81 -14.40 21.99 4.78
CA TYR A 81 -15.19 20.80 4.45
C TYR A 81 -14.46 19.53 4.89
N ALA A 82 -14.55 19.19 6.18
CA ALA A 82 -13.90 18.02 6.77
C ALA A 82 -14.16 16.70 6.00
N ASN A 83 -15.39 16.51 5.50
CA ASN A 83 -15.78 15.34 4.72
C ASN A 83 -15.09 15.24 3.33
N LYS A 84 -14.41 16.30 2.88
CA LYS A 84 -13.66 16.32 1.61
C LYS A 84 -12.15 16.20 1.81
N VAL A 85 -11.65 16.33 3.04
CA VAL A 85 -10.22 16.32 3.34
C VAL A 85 -9.61 14.96 3.02
N TYR A 86 -10.22 13.87 3.49
CA TYR A 86 -9.73 12.50 3.26
C TYR A 86 -9.47 12.21 1.79
N ARG A 87 -10.45 12.49 0.92
CA ARG A 87 -10.32 12.25 -0.53
C ARG A 87 -9.18 13.06 -1.16
N ALA A 88 -8.96 14.28 -0.69
CA ALA A 88 -7.89 15.14 -1.19
C ALA A 88 -6.50 14.67 -0.74
N VAL A 89 -6.36 14.26 0.52
CA VAL A 89 -5.14 13.62 1.05
C VAL A 89 -4.84 12.33 0.30
N TYR A 90 -5.83 11.44 0.17
CA TYR A 90 -5.69 10.17 -0.58
C TYR A 90 -5.20 10.41 -2.01
N LYS A 91 -5.77 11.37 -2.74
CA LYS A 91 -5.34 11.69 -4.11
C LYS A 91 -3.89 12.19 -4.17
N THR A 92 -3.41 12.83 -3.10
CA THR A 92 -2.03 13.30 -3.00
C THR A 92 -1.08 12.14 -2.67
N ALA A 93 -1.47 11.26 -1.76
CA ALA A 93 -0.72 10.07 -1.39
C ALA A 93 -0.63 9.03 -2.52
N ALA A 94 -1.71 8.83 -3.27
CA ALA A 94 -1.83 7.79 -4.29
C ALA A 94 -1.09 8.11 -5.61
N GLN A 95 -0.48 9.29 -5.74
CA GLN A 95 0.29 9.66 -6.93
C GLN A 95 1.52 8.77 -7.09
N GLY A 96 1.63 8.11 -8.25
CA GLY A 96 2.78 7.24 -8.56
C GLY A 96 2.72 5.85 -7.93
N ILE A 97 1.65 5.49 -7.20
CA ILE A 97 1.47 4.13 -6.67
C ILE A 97 1.16 3.16 -7.83
N ARG A 98 1.92 2.07 -7.90
CA ARG A 98 1.83 0.98 -8.90
C ARG A 98 1.36 -0.35 -8.28
N ILE A 99 0.90 -0.32 -7.04
CA ILE A 99 0.25 -1.46 -6.37
C ILE A 99 -1.05 -1.80 -7.12
N PRO A 100 -1.34 -3.09 -7.38
CA PRO A 100 -2.52 -3.51 -8.13
C PRO A 100 -3.81 -3.16 -7.39
N SER A 101 -4.89 -2.98 -8.15
CA SER A 101 -6.24 -2.89 -7.58
C SER A 101 -6.66 -4.24 -6.99
N PRO A 102 -7.43 -4.26 -5.89
CA PRO A 102 -7.96 -5.50 -5.33
C PRO A 102 -8.83 -6.25 -6.34
N PHE A 103 -8.79 -7.58 -6.29
CA PHE A 103 -9.70 -8.45 -7.01
C PHE A 103 -11.03 -8.53 -6.24
N LEU A 104 -12.13 -8.24 -6.93
CA LEU A 104 -13.47 -8.27 -6.33
C LEU A 104 -14.10 -9.64 -6.56
N VAL A 105 -14.48 -10.32 -5.49
CA VAL A 105 -15.06 -11.66 -5.51
C VAL A 105 -16.27 -11.74 -4.59
N LYS A 106 -17.33 -12.44 -5.01
CA LYS A 106 -18.45 -12.73 -4.12
C LYS A 106 -18.14 -14.00 -3.32
N ILE A 107 -18.12 -13.90 -2.00
CA ILE A 107 -17.84 -15.01 -1.10
C ILE A 107 -19.13 -15.37 -0.36
N PRO A 108 -19.49 -16.65 -0.23
CA PRO A 108 -20.61 -17.08 0.60
C PRO A 108 -20.25 -16.98 2.08
N PHE A 109 -21.09 -16.26 2.82
CA PHE A 109 -21.10 -16.15 4.26
C PHE A 109 -22.32 -16.88 4.82
N LYS A 110 -22.25 -17.22 6.10
CA LYS A 110 -23.40 -17.75 6.82
C LYS A 110 -24.49 -16.68 6.91
N SER A 111 -25.75 -17.11 6.84
CA SER A 111 -26.92 -16.26 7.08
C SER A 111 -26.75 -15.44 8.37
N PRO A 112 -27.11 -14.13 8.38
CA PRO A 112 -27.94 -13.42 7.40
C PRO A 112 -27.18 -12.75 6.24
N TRP A 113 -25.87 -12.95 6.13
CA TRP A 113 -25.03 -12.19 5.20
C TRP A 113 -24.98 -12.75 3.77
N ASP A 114 -25.22 -14.06 3.62
CA ASP A 114 -25.22 -14.79 2.35
C ASP A 114 -24.04 -14.41 1.43
N MET A 115 -24.29 -13.94 0.19
CA MET A 115 -23.21 -13.62 -0.76
C MET A 115 -22.76 -12.16 -0.64
N LEU A 116 -21.61 -11.93 -0.02
CA LEU A 116 -21.02 -10.58 0.09
C LEU A 116 -19.89 -10.37 -0.93
N LEU A 117 -19.83 -9.16 -1.49
CA LEU A 117 -18.72 -8.73 -2.33
C LEU A 117 -17.51 -8.38 -1.45
N GLN A 118 -16.40 -9.08 -1.66
CA GLN A 118 -15.17 -8.95 -0.92
C GLN A 118 -14.05 -8.48 -1.85
N ALA A 119 -13.12 -7.69 -1.30
CA ALA A 119 -11.94 -7.21 -2.00
C ALA A 119 -10.71 -7.97 -1.51
N VAL A 120 -10.04 -8.67 -2.42
CA VAL A 120 -8.88 -9.52 -2.10
C VAL A 120 -7.67 -9.02 -2.86
N MET A 121 -6.57 -8.77 -2.14
CA MET A 121 -5.27 -8.49 -2.75
C MET A 121 -4.64 -9.82 -3.17
N LEU A 122 -4.65 -10.11 -4.46
CA LEU A 122 -4.10 -11.36 -4.99
C LEU A 122 -2.58 -11.43 -4.77
N PRO A 123 -2.06 -12.40 -3.97
CA PRO A 123 -0.65 -12.43 -3.60
C PRO A 123 0.30 -12.45 -4.80
N HIS A 124 -0.04 -13.23 -5.83
CA HIS A 124 0.79 -13.38 -7.03
C HIS A 124 0.85 -12.11 -7.89
N ILE A 125 -0.22 -11.31 -7.94
CA ILE A 125 -0.25 -10.03 -8.66
C ILE A 125 0.52 -8.97 -7.88
N LEU A 126 0.32 -8.91 -6.55
CA LEU A 126 1.06 -8.00 -5.68
C LEU A 126 2.57 -8.30 -5.71
N PHE A 127 2.95 -9.58 -5.60
CA PHE A 127 4.33 -10.05 -5.72
C PHE A 127 4.97 -9.61 -7.04
N SER A 128 4.28 -9.79 -8.17
CA SER A 128 4.76 -9.37 -9.49
C SER A 128 4.90 -7.85 -9.61
N SER A 129 3.96 -7.08 -9.05
CA SER A 129 4.03 -5.62 -9.00
C SER A 129 5.22 -5.13 -8.17
N ILE A 130 5.47 -5.72 -6.99
CA ILE A 130 6.62 -5.38 -6.14
C ILE A 130 7.94 -5.68 -6.86
N PHE A 131 8.06 -6.87 -7.45
CA PHE A 131 9.25 -7.24 -8.24
C PHE A 131 9.54 -6.25 -9.38
N SER A 132 8.52 -5.85 -10.12
CA SER A 132 8.68 -5.02 -11.34
C SER A 132 8.79 -3.52 -11.06
N SER A 133 8.18 -3.03 -9.98
CA SER A 133 8.00 -1.59 -9.73
C SER A 133 8.68 -1.09 -8.47
N TYR A 134 9.07 -1.97 -7.54
CA TYR A 134 9.53 -1.61 -6.21
C TYR A 134 10.78 -2.40 -5.81
N LYS A 135 11.86 -2.26 -6.59
CA LYS A 135 13.11 -3.03 -6.40
C LYS A 135 13.69 -2.92 -4.99
N ALA A 136 13.73 -1.72 -4.40
CA ALA A 136 14.23 -1.53 -3.03
C ALA A 136 13.38 -2.29 -2.00
N THR A 137 12.06 -2.26 -2.13
CA THR A 137 11.14 -3.04 -1.28
C THR A 137 11.30 -4.54 -1.52
N TRP A 138 11.49 -4.96 -2.77
CA TRP A 138 11.73 -6.35 -3.11
C TRP A 138 12.99 -6.89 -2.43
N GLU A 139 14.11 -6.18 -2.55
CA GLU A 139 15.39 -6.56 -1.95
C GLU A 139 15.34 -6.52 -0.42
N LYS A 140 14.66 -5.53 0.15
CA LYS A 140 14.50 -5.39 1.61
C LYS A 140 13.56 -6.45 2.21
N SER A 141 12.44 -6.74 1.55
CA SER A 141 11.29 -7.40 2.18
C SER A 141 10.91 -8.76 1.60
N ILE A 142 11.42 -9.13 0.42
CA ILE A 142 11.04 -10.38 -0.25
C ILE A 142 12.26 -11.25 -0.57
N CYS A 143 13.19 -10.75 -1.38
CA CYS A 143 14.33 -11.54 -1.84
C CYS A 143 15.54 -10.62 -2.04
N PRO A 144 16.46 -10.58 -1.06
CA PRO A 144 17.65 -9.71 -1.12
C PRO A 144 18.53 -9.99 -2.32
N ASN A 145 18.78 -11.26 -2.61
CA ASN A 145 19.58 -11.73 -3.75
C ASN A 145 19.38 -13.24 -3.98
N VAL A 146 19.96 -13.74 -5.07
CA VAL A 146 19.83 -15.15 -5.48
C VAL A 146 20.62 -16.08 -4.55
N GLU A 147 21.72 -15.60 -3.98
CA GLU A 147 22.56 -16.36 -3.06
C GLU A 147 21.83 -16.65 -1.75
N ALA A 148 20.98 -15.72 -1.28
CA ALA A 148 20.11 -15.93 -0.13
C ALA A 148 19.07 -17.03 -0.37
N LEU A 149 18.46 -17.06 -1.56
CA LEU A 149 17.55 -18.13 -1.98
C LEU A 149 18.25 -19.49 -1.94
N GLU A 150 19.41 -19.58 -2.57
CA GLU A 150 20.16 -20.83 -2.68
C GLU A 150 20.59 -21.36 -1.31
N ARG A 151 21.12 -20.47 -0.45
CA ARG A 151 21.47 -20.80 0.93
C ARG A 151 20.26 -21.31 1.72
N PHE A 152 19.11 -20.64 1.63
CA PHE A 152 17.89 -21.08 2.30
C PHE A 152 17.52 -22.50 1.88
N TRP A 153 17.46 -22.77 0.57
CA TRP A 153 17.04 -24.08 0.09
C TRP A 153 18.07 -25.18 0.34
N ASN A 154 19.36 -24.87 0.37
CA ASN A 154 20.39 -25.83 0.77
C ASN A 154 20.17 -26.30 2.21
N VAL A 155 19.96 -25.37 3.14
CA VAL A 155 19.65 -25.70 4.55
C VAL A 155 18.37 -26.54 4.66
N ILE A 156 17.32 -26.19 3.92
CA ILE A 156 16.04 -26.92 3.95
C ILE A 156 16.18 -28.35 3.40
N VAL A 157 17.00 -28.54 2.36
CA VAL A 157 17.31 -29.87 1.78
C VAL A 157 18.17 -30.70 2.71
N GLU A 158 19.24 -30.11 3.26
CA GLU A 158 20.14 -30.78 4.22
C GLU A 158 19.37 -31.27 5.45
N ASN A 159 18.43 -30.46 5.94
CA ASN A 159 17.55 -30.81 7.07
C ASN A 159 16.41 -31.77 6.71
N LYS A 160 16.34 -32.29 5.48
CA LYS A 160 15.32 -33.25 5.02
C LYS A 160 13.89 -32.78 5.30
N ASN A 161 13.60 -31.50 5.06
CA ASN A 161 12.27 -30.94 5.32
C ASN A 161 11.19 -31.70 4.53
N PRO A 162 10.12 -32.21 5.18
CA PRO A 162 9.11 -33.05 4.53
C PRO A 162 8.27 -32.29 3.48
N ASN A 163 8.32 -30.96 3.48
CA ASN A 163 7.59 -30.13 2.51
C ASN A 163 8.33 -30.00 1.15
N ILE A 164 9.52 -30.59 1.00
CA ILE A 164 10.19 -30.68 -0.30
C ILE A 164 9.42 -31.67 -1.19
N THR A 165 8.79 -31.18 -2.25
CA THR A 165 8.03 -32.03 -3.17
C THR A 165 8.78 -32.31 -4.48
N PRO A 166 8.53 -33.46 -5.14
CA PRO A 166 9.06 -33.71 -6.48
C PRO A 166 8.65 -32.67 -7.53
N ALA A 167 7.46 -32.06 -7.38
CA ALA A 167 6.99 -31.01 -8.28
C ALA A 167 7.88 -29.74 -8.22
N MET A 168 8.45 -29.46 -7.05
CA MET A 168 9.40 -28.39 -6.84
C MET A 168 10.76 -28.74 -7.44
N THR A 169 11.31 -29.91 -7.09
CA THR A 169 12.70 -30.27 -7.43
C THR A 169 12.92 -30.56 -8.91
N ARG A 170 11.87 -30.95 -9.64
CA ARG A 170 11.93 -31.14 -11.11
C ARG A 170 12.14 -29.84 -11.89
N LYS A 171 11.89 -28.67 -11.29
CA LYS A 171 12.10 -27.39 -11.99
C LYS A 171 13.58 -27.05 -12.04
N ALA A 172 14.09 -26.76 -13.23
CA ALA A 172 15.47 -26.35 -13.42
C ALA A 172 15.79 -25.10 -12.57
N ASN A 173 16.90 -25.13 -11.85
CA ASN A 173 17.38 -24.05 -10.99
C ASN A 173 16.36 -23.61 -9.91
N TRP A 174 15.51 -24.51 -9.41
CA TRP A 174 14.47 -24.17 -8.43
C TRP A 174 15.02 -23.48 -7.17
N LYS A 175 16.18 -23.93 -6.67
CA LYS A 175 16.86 -23.32 -5.51
C LYS A 175 17.24 -21.85 -5.71
N ARG A 176 17.38 -21.40 -6.95
CA ARG A 176 17.77 -20.03 -7.32
C ARG A 176 16.59 -19.19 -7.83
N ARG A 177 15.40 -19.77 -7.96
CA ARG A 177 14.22 -19.13 -8.58
C ARG A 177 12.96 -19.17 -7.71
N LEU A 178 12.87 -20.10 -6.77
CA LEU A 178 11.69 -20.30 -5.95
C LEU A 178 11.79 -19.47 -4.67
N VAL A 179 11.01 -18.39 -4.57
CA VAL A 179 10.94 -17.62 -3.32
C VAL A 179 10.07 -18.36 -2.30
N PRO A 180 10.61 -18.71 -1.11
CA PRO A 180 9.83 -19.32 -0.04
C PRO A 180 8.95 -18.28 0.63
N LEU A 181 7.64 -18.50 0.62
CA LEU A 181 6.64 -17.61 1.22
C LEU A 181 5.92 -18.33 2.37
N ALA A 182 5.52 -17.56 3.37
CA ALA A 182 4.55 -17.97 4.38
C ALA A 182 3.24 -17.23 4.18
N LEU A 183 2.13 -17.93 4.40
CA LEU A 183 0.79 -17.35 4.52
C LEU A 183 0.35 -17.50 5.96
N HIS A 184 -0.11 -16.41 6.56
CA HIS A 184 -0.51 -16.35 7.95
C HIS A 184 -1.90 -15.73 8.05
N GLY A 185 -2.72 -16.28 8.94
CA GLY A 185 -4.01 -15.73 9.34
C GLY A 185 -4.00 -15.53 10.84
N ASP A 186 -4.39 -14.33 11.31
CA ASP A 186 -4.48 -14.01 12.73
C ASP A 186 -5.80 -13.34 13.06
N GLY A 187 -6.42 -13.76 14.15
CA GLY A 187 -7.69 -13.24 14.65
C GLY A 187 -7.45 -12.26 15.78
N VAL A 188 -7.78 -10.98 15.56
CA VAL A 188 -7.55 -9.91 16.54
C VAL A 188 -8.89 -9.39 17.06
N PRO A 189 -9.13 -9.35 18.37
CA PRO A 189 -10.36 -8.80 18.91
C PRO A 189 -10.43 -7.28 18.69
N ILE A 190 -11.53 -6.82 18.11
CA ILE A 190 -11.74 -5.40 17.77
C ILE A 190 -12.74 -4.71 18.71
N THR A 191 -13.70 -5.45 19.25
CA THR A 191 -14.71 -4.92 20.20
C THR A 191 -15.04 -5.98 21.25
N GLY A 192 -15.48 -5.56 22.45
CA GLY A 192 -15.91 -6.50 23.48
C GLY A 192 -14.79 -7.33 24.11
N LEU A 193 -13.60 -6.77 24.29
CA LEU A 193 -12.45 -7.47 24.88
C LEU A 193 -12.80 -8.17 26.20
N GLY A 194 -12.55 -9.49 26.25
CA GLY A 194 -12.85 -10.33 27.41
C GLY A 194 -14.34 -10.56 27.67
N LYS A 195 -15.22 -10.22 26.72
CA LYS A 195 -16.66 -10.47 26.79
C LYS A 195 -17.05 -11.62 25.88
N SER A 196 -18.15 -12.28 26.21
CA SER A 196 -18.72 -13.37 25.39
C SER A 196 -19.19 -12.91 24.00
N TRP A 197 -19.40 -11.60 23.81
CA TRP A 197 -19.80 -10.99 22.54
C TRP A 197 -18.62 -10.32 21.81
N VAL A 198 -17.38 -10.70 22.11
CA VAL A 198 -16.19 -10.19 21.42
C VAL A 198 -16.36 -10.35 19.90
N GLN A 199 -16.06 -9.29 19.16
CA GLN A 199 -15.93 -9.38 17.70
C GLN A 199 -14.44 -9.42 17.37
N THR A 200 -14.07 -10.30 16.46
CA THR A 200 -12.71 -10.43 15.98
C THR A 200 -12.62 -9.99 14.53
N VAL A 201 -11.41 -9.62 14.11
CA VAL A 201 -11.06 -9.49 12.70
C VAL A 201 -10.00 -10.52 12.43
N THR A 202 -10.33 -11.46 11.55
CA THR A 202 -9.34 -12.39 11.01
C THR A 202 -8.67 -11.73 9.80
N ASN A 203 -7.37 -11.46 9.90
CA ASN A 203 -6.55 -10.89 8.85
C ASN A 203 -5.63 -11.96 8.26
N PHE A 204 -5.58 -12.04 6.92
CA PHE A 204 -4.68 -12.88 6.15
C PHE A 204 -3.61 -12.02 5.48
N ALA A 205 -2.36 -12.42 5.67
CA ALA A 205 -1.19 -11.78 5.08
C ALA A 205 -0.17 -12.84 4.66
N TRP A 206 0.72 -12.47 3.74
CA TRP A 206 1.87 -13.30 3.38
C TRP A 206 3.17 -12.54 3.60
N CYS A 207 4.26 -13.27 3.81
CA CYS A 207 5.61 -12.72 3.88
C CYS A 207 6.62 -13.67 3.22
N SER A 208 7.82 -13.16 2.97
CA SER A 208 8.96 -14.01 2.58
C SER A 208 9.60 -14.64 3.80
N LEU A 209 10.04 -15.90 3.65
CA LEU A 209 10.85 -16.58 4.66
C LEU A 209 12.34 -16.22 4.56
N LEU A 210 12.74 -15.39 3.59
CA LEU A 210 14.12 -14.91 3.44
C LEU A 210 14.43 -13.66 4.27
N THR A 211 13.39 -12.96 4.72
CA THR A 211 13.52 -11.75 5.54
C THR A 211 13.77 -12.13 6.99
N MET A 212 15.00 -11.95 7.47
CA MET A 212 15.36 -12.19 8.86
C MET A 212 15.62 -10.90 9.67
N SER A 213 15.90 -9.78 8.99
CA SER A 213 16.29 -8.51 9.63
C SER A 213 15.27 -7.39 9.43
N THR A 214 14.19 -7.67 8.71
CA THR A 214 13.17 -6.68 8.35
C THR A 214 12.05 -6.72 9.38
N SER A 215 11.55 -5.55 9.79
CA SER A 215 10.45 -5.45 10.73
C SER A 215 9.18 -6.13 10.18
N THR A 216 8.28 -6.55 11.06
CA THR A 216 6.99 -7.16 10.66
C THR A 216 6.18 -6.21 9.77
N ILE A 217 6.19 -4.91 10.10
CA ILE A 217 5.49 -3.86 9.38
C ILE A 217 5.98 -3.69 7.93
N ASP A 218 7.26 -3.97 7.68
CA ASP A 218 7.87 -3.88 6.35
C ASP A 218 7.79 -5.19 5.54
N SER A 219 7.47 -6.32 6.17
CA SER A 219 7.59 -7.66 5.58
C SER A 219 6.27 -8.42 5.43
N LEU A 220 5.19 -7.98 6.09
CA LEU A 220 3.85 -8.53 5.91
C LEU A 220 3.09 -7.81 4.80
N PHE A 221 2.58 -8.59 3.85
CA PHE A 221 1.76 -8.11 2.74
C PHE A 221 0.32 -8.58 2.90
N TYR A 222 -0.60 -7.63 3.01
CA TYR A 222 -2.04 -7.88 3.16
C TYR A 222 -2.62 -8.69 2.00
N VAL A 223 -3.51 -9.63 2.32
CA VAL A 223 -4.32 -10.40 1.36
C VAL A 223 -5.79 -10.04 1.51
N TYR A 224 -6.34 -10.25 2.70
CA TYR A 224 -7.77 -10.19 2.95
C TYR A 224 -8.02 -10.10 4.47
N ALA A 225 -9.13 -9.49 4.87
CA ALA A 225 -9.59 -9.53 6.25
C ALA A 225 -11.11 -9.62 6.31
N MET A 226 -11.60 -10.28 7.35
CA MET A 226 -13.03 -10.44 7.62
C MET A 226 -13.30 -10.23 9.11
N VAL A 227 -14.46 -9.64 9.40
CA VAL A 227 -14.98 -9.51 10.77
C VAL A 227 -15.81 -10.74 11.08
N ASP A 228 -15.57 -11.33 12.25
CA ASP A 228 -16.31 -12.47 12.81
C ASP A 228 -16.87 -12.18 14.21
#